data_AF-Q6XFD1-F1
#
_entry.id   AF-Q6XFD1-F1
#
_cell.length_a   1.000
_cell.length_b   1.000
_cell.length_c   1.000
_cell.angle_alpha   90.00
_cell.angle_beta   90.00
_cell.angle_gamma   90.00
#
_symmetry.space_group_name_H-M   'P 1'
#
loop_
_entity.id
_entity.type
_entity.pdbx_description
1 polymer ?
#
loop_
_entity_poly.entity_id
_entity_poly.type
_entity_poly.pdbx_seq_one_letter_code
_entity_poly.pdbx_strand_id
1 'polypeptide(L)'
;AWWNFGSLLGICLITQIVTGLLLAMHYTADTSLAFSSVAHMCRNVQFGWLIRNLHANGASLFFICIYLHIGRGLYYGSYLYKETWNIGVILLLILMATAFVGYVLP
;
A
#
# COMPACT_ATOMS: atom_id res chain seq x y z
N ALA A 1 -11.53 12.34 -16.19
CA ALA A 1 -11.37 12.92 -14.85
C ALA A 1 -10.12 12.36 -14.15
N TRP A 2 -8.94 12.90 -14.45
CA TRP A 2 -7.65 12.39 -13.93
C TRP A 2 -7.25 12.93 -12.54
N TRP A 3 -8.02 13.86 -11.97
CA TRP A 3 -7.65 14.55 -10.73
C TRP A 3 -8.00 13.77 -9.46
N ASN A 4 -8.86 12.76 -9.59
CA ASN A 4 -9.32 11.92 -8.48
C ASN A 4 -8.22 11.02 -7.92
N PHE A 5 -7.14 10.76 -8.66
CA PHE A 5 -6.07 9.89 -8.17
C PHE A 5 -5.35 10.44 -6.93
N GLY A 6 -5.40 11.75 -6.67
CA GLY A 6 -4.87 12.31 -5.42
C GLY A 6 -5.66 11.84 -4.19
N SER A 7 -6.99 11.94 -4.22
CA SER A 7 -7.83 11.47 -3.10
C SER A 7 -7.86 9.96 -2.99
N LEU A 8 -7.85 9.24 -4.11
CA LEU A 8 -7.75 7.77 -4.11
C LEU A 8 -6.45 7.27 -3.46
N LEU A 9 -5.32 7.96 -3.67
CA LEU A 9 -4.07 7.64 -2.96
C LEU A 9 -4.22 7.82 -1.44
N GLY A 10 -4.91 8.86 -0.99
CA GLY A 10 -5.23 9.06 0.43
C GLY A 10 -6.12 7.93 0.99
N ILE A 11 -7.12 7.49 0.23
CA ILE A 11 -7.95 6.33 0.62
C ILE A 11 -7.11 5.06 0.68
N CYS A 12 -6.26 4.80 -0.33
CA CYS A 12 -5.36 3.65 -0.32
C CYS A 12 -4.46 3.65 0.92
N LEU A 13 -3.91 4.81 1.30
CA LEU A 13 -3.09 4.94 2.50
C LEU A 13 -3.86 4.57 3.77
N ILE A 14 -5.05 5.13 3.98
CA ILE A 14 -5.88 4.82 5.15
C ILE A 14 -6.25 3.34 5.17
N THR A 15 -6.66 2.77 4.03
CA THR A 15 -7.00 1.35 3.93
C THR A 15 -5.79 0.46 4.25
N GLN A 16 -4.60 0.77 3.73
CA GLN A 16 -3.39 -0.01 4.00
C GLN A 16 -2.97 0.09 5.47
N ILE A 17 -3.08 1.26 6.12
CA ILE A 17 -2.79 1.41 7.54
C ILE A 17 -3.76 0.57 8.39
N VAL A 18 -5.07 0.70 8.14
CA VAL A 18 -6.09 -0.02 8.92
C VAL A 18 -5.92 -1.53 8.75
N THR A 19 -5.86 -2.01 7.51
CA THR A 19 -5.68 -3.45 7.25
C THR A 19 -4.33 -3.94 7.76
N GLY A 20 -3.25 -3.19 7.58
CA GLY A 20 -1.92 -3.55 8.05
C GLY A 20 -1.84 -3.68 9.58
N LEU A 21 -2.47 -2.76 10.32
CA LEU A 21 -2.57 -2.87 11.79
C LEU A 21 -3.34 -4.11 12.23
N LEU A 22 -4.46 -4.42 11.55
CA LEU A 22 -5.24 -5.63 11.84
C LEU A 22 -4.43 -6.90 11.59
N LEU A 23 -3.63 -6.95 10.51
CA LEU A 23 -2.76 -8.09 10.23
C LEU A 23 -1.61 -8.19 11.24
N ALA A 24 -1.02 -7.05 11.62
CA ALA A 24 0.11 -6.99 12.55
C ALA A 24 -0.23 -7.54 13.95
N MET A 25 -1.48 -7.41 14.39
CA MET A 25 -1.95 -8.00 15.67
C MET A 25 -1.92 -9.53 15.69
N HIS A 26 -1.85 -10.19 14.52
CA HIS A 26 -1.84 -11.65 14.40
C HIS A 26 -0.54 -12.20 13.79
N TYR A 27 0.36 -11.33 13.34
CA TYR A 27 1.62 -11.71 12.72
C TYR A 27 2.72 -11.95 13.77
N THR A 28 3.59 -12.93 13.54
CA THR A 28 4.77 -13.19 14.38
C THR A 28 6.04 -13.02 13.57
N ALA A 29 6.88 -12.07 13.96
CA ALA A 29 8.13 -11.73 13.27
C ALA A 29 9.30 -12.66 13.69
N ASP A 30 9.11 -13.97 13.52
CA ASP A 30 10.14 -14.98 13.74
C ASP A 30 10.23 -15.89 12.50
N THR A 31 11.44 -16.19 12.03
CA THR A 31 11.64 -16.95 10.76
C THR A 31 11.00 -18.34 10.78
N SER A 32 10.85 -18.97 11.95
CA SER A 32 10.19 -20.27 12.08
C SER A 32 8.65 -20.18 12.13
N LEU A 33 8.11 -18.99 12.39
CA LEU A 33 6.67 -18.74 12.61
C LEU A 33 6.03 -17.78 11.59
N ALA A 34 6.80 -17.02 10.80
CA ALA A 34 6.28 -15.99 9.91
C ALA A 34 5.19 -16.55 8.97
N PHE A 35 5.55 -17.55 8.17
CA PHE A 35 4.62 -18.20 7.24
C PHE A 35 3.41 -18.85 7.94
N SER A 36 3.64 -19.55 9.05
CA SER A 36 2.57 -20.25 9.78
C SER A 36 1.62 -19.27 10.46
N SER A 37 2.10 -18.10 10.92
CA SER A 37 1.27 -17.04 11.47
C SER A 37 0.35 -16.41 10.42
N VAL A 38 0.84 -16.21 9.19
CA VAL A 38 0.02 -15.75 8.06
C VAL A 38 -1.02 -16.80 7.66
N ALA A 39 -0.64 -18.08 7.62
CA ALA A 39 -1.57 -19.17 7.34
C ALA A 39 -2.65 -19.29 8.43
N HIS A 40 -2.26 -19.15 9.70
CA HIS A 40 -3.19 -19.14 10.85
C HIS A 40 -4.19 -17.99 10.73
N MET A 41 -3.72 -16.78 10.43
CA MET A 41 -4.58 -15.61 10.23
C MET A 41 -5.62 -15.83 9.12
N CYS A 42 -5.21 -16.37 7.97
CA CYS A 42 -6.13 -16.63 6.86
C CYS A 42 -7.18 -17.71 7.18
N ARG A 43 -6.87 -18.69 8.02
CA ARG A 43 -7.74 -19.86 8.27
C ARG A 43 -8.58 -19.75 9.54
N ASN A 44 -8.05 -19.10 10.58
CA ASN A 44 -8.60 -19.18 11.93
C ASN A 44 -9.04 -17.83 12.51
N VAL A 45 -8.57 -16.70 11.97
CA VAL A 45 -9.04 -15.38 12.38
C VAL A 45 -10.31 -15.02 11.61
N GLN A 46 -11.34 -14.52 12.31
CA GLN A 46 -12.59 -14.09 11.68
C GLN A 46 -12.32 -13.02 10.63
N PHE A 47 -12.77 -13.26 9.39
CA PHE A 47 -12.47 -12.43 8.22
C PHE A 47 -10.97 -12.20 7.92
N GLY A 48 -10.06 -12.96 8.54
CA GLY A 48 -8.61 -12.79 8.35
C GLY A 48 -8.19 -12.97 6.89
N TRP A 49 -8.78 -13.92 6.17
CA TRP A 49 -8.56 -14.09 4.73
C TRP A 49 -8.96 -12.83 3.94
N LEU A 50 -10.07 -12.19 4.30
CA LEU A 50 -10.57 -11.01 3.61
C LEU A 50 -9.63 -9.82 3.85
N ILE A 51 -9.27 -9.58 5.11
CA ILE A 51 -8.35 -8.50 5.50
C ILE A 51 -7.00 -8.68 4.81
N ARG A 52 -6.45 -9.91 4.80
CA ARG A 52 -5.17 -10.21 4.12
C ARG A 52 -5.25 -9.96 2.62
N ASN A 53 -6.34 -10.39 1.98
CA ASN A 53 -6.52 -10.17 0.54
C ASN A 53 -6.73 -8.69 0.21
N LEU A 54 -7.47 -7.95 1.05
CA LEU A 54 -7.63 -6.50 0.90
C LEU A 54 -6.29 -5.78 1.02
N HIS A 55 -5.46 -6.13 2.00
CA HIS A 55 -4.14 -5.50 2.16
C HIS A 55 -3.19 -5.81 0.99
N ALA A 56 -3.18 -7.06 0.52
CA ALA A 56 -2.31 -7.49 -0.58
C ALA A 56 -2.73 -6.86 -1.93
N ASN A 57 -4.02 -6.91 -2.27
CA ASN A 57 -4.52 -6.29 -3.50
C ASN A 57 -4.58 -4.76 -3.41
N GLY A 58 -4.77 -4.23 -2.20
CA GLY A 58 -4.74 -2.79 -1.92
C GLY A 58 -3.37 -2.18 -2.21
N ALA A 59 -2.28 -2.92 -1.98
CA ALA A 59 -0.95 -2.50 -2.41
C ALA A 59 -0.86 -2.34 -3.93
N SER A 60 -1.37 -3.30 -4.72
CA SER A 60 -1.41 -3.19 -6.18
C SER A 60 -2.26 -2.01 -6.66
N LEU A 61 -3.43 -1.79 -6.05
CA LEU A 61 -4.27 -0.63 -6.35
C LEU A 61 -3.55 0.68 -6.04
N PHE A 62 -2.80 0.75 -4.95
CA PHE A 62 -1.98 1.92 -4.60
C PHE A 62 -1.00 2.24 -5.74
N PHE A 63 -0.30 1.25 -6.28
CA PHE A 63 0.62 1.45 -7.41
C PHE A 63 -0.10 1.86 -8.69
N ILE A 64 -1.26 1.27 -8.99
CA ILE A 64 -2.08 1.70 -10.13
C ILE A 64 -2.45 3.20 -9.96
N CYS A 65 -2.93 3.59 -8.79
CA CYS A 65 -3.28 4.99 -8.51
C CYS A 65 -2.08 5.92 -8.62
N ILE A 66 -0.89 5.54 -8.12
CA ILE A 66 0.27 6.44 -8.13
C ILE A 66 0.83 6.61 -9.54
N TYR A 67 0.85 5.56 -10.35
CA TYR A 67 1.29 5.67 -11.75
C TYR A 67 0.35 6.54 -12.56
N LEU A 68 -0.97 6.42 -12.37
CA LEU A 68 -1.94 7.29 -13.03
C LEU A 68 -1.87 8.74 -12.51
N HIS A 69 -1.60 8.94 -11.22
CA HIS A 69 -1.39 10.26 -10.64
C HIS A 69 -0.14 10.96 -11.24
N ILE A 70 0.97 10.23 -11.37
CA ILE A 70 2.22 10.72 -11.98
C ILE A 70 2.01 10.98 -13.47
N GLY A 71 1.40 10.04 -14.20
CA GLY A 71 1.11 10.18 -15.63
C GLY A 71 0.26 11.42 -15.93
N ARG A 72 -0.77 11.67 -15.11
CA ARG A 72 -1.53 12.94 -15.15
C ARG A 72 -0.61 14.14 -14.94
N GLY A 73 0.28 14.09 -13.94
CA GLY A 73 1.19 15.19 -13.62
C GLY A 73 2.18 15.51 -14.76
N LEU A 74 2.65 14.49 -15.48
CA LEU A 74 3.46 14.66 -16.68
C LEU A 74 2.65 15.26 -17.85
N TYR A 75 1.47 14.71 -18.13
CA TYR A 75 0.63 15.13 -19.26
C TYR A 75 0.17 16.60 -19.15
N TYR A 76 -0.19 17.05 -17.95
CA TYR A 76 -0.69 18.43 -17.72
C TYR A 76 0.38 19.39 -17.19
N GLY A 77 1.67 19.02 -17.22
CA GLY A 77 2.75 19.90 -16.76
C GLY A 77 2.73 20.24 -15.26
N SER A 78 2.08 19.42 -14.43
CA SER A 78 1.97 19.68 -12.98
C SER A 78 3.32 19.57 -12.26
N TYR A 79 4.34 18.96 -12.88
CA TYR A 79 5.72 18.96 -12.38
C TYR A 79 6.36 20.37 -12.31
N LEU A 80 5.76 21.37 -12.95
CA LEU A 80 6.18 22.77 -12.81
C LEU A 80 5.98 23.31 -11.38
N TYR A 81 5.08 22.71 -10.59
CA TYR A 81 4.98 22.94 -9.15
C TYR A 81 6.08 22.17 -8.41
N LYS A 82 7.32 22.69 -8.49
CA LYS A 82 8.55 21.96 -8.12
C LYS A 82 8.52 21.36 -6.71
N GLU A 83 8.11 22.14 -5.70
CA GLU A 83 8.06 21.65 -4.31
C GLU A 83 7.08 20.47 -4.16
N THR A 84 5.86 20.61 -4.69
CA THR A 84 4.85 19.55 -4.69
C THR A 84 5.31 18.31 -5.47
N TRP A 85 5.98 18.52 -6.60
CA TRP A 85 6.51 17.43 -7.42
C TRP A 85 7.63 16.66 -6.70
N ASN A 86 8.57 17.37 -6.09
CA ASN A 86 9.68 16.77 -5.36
C ASN A 86 9.19 15.97 -4.14
N ILE A 87 8.20 16.49 -3.40
CA ILE A 87 7.53 15.73 -2.33
C ILE A 87 6.85 14.48 -2.91
N GLY A 88 6.18 14.60 -4.06
CA GLY A 88 5.58 13.46 -4.76
C GLY A 88 6.58 12.36 -5.13
N VAL A 89 7.79 12.73 -5.57
CA VAL A 89 8.88 11.77 -5.85
C VAL A 89 9.34 11.08 -4.57
N ILE A 90 9.51 11.81 -3.47
CA ILE A 90 9.87 11.23 -2.17
C ILE A 90 8.79 10.24 -1.70
N LEU A 91 7.50 10.62 -1.82
CA LEU A 91 6.37 9.76 -1.47
C LEU A 91 6.34 8.47 -2.30
N LEU A 92 6.65 8.55 -3.60
CA LEU A 92 6.78 7.36 -4.45
C LEU A 92 7.88 6.43 -3.94
N LEU A 93 9.07 6.95 -3.62
CA LEU A 93 10.19 6.14 -3.13
C LEU A 93 9.87 5.49 -1.78
N ILE A 94 9.22 6.21 -0.87
CA ILE A 94 8.78 5.67 0.43
C ILE A 94 7.74 4.56 0.22
N LEU A 95 6.77 4.75 -0.68
CA LEU A 95 5.80 3.72 -1.03
C LEU A 95 6.48 2.46 -1.57
N MET A 96 7.44 2.61 -2.48
CA MET A 96 8.22 1.50 -3.04
C MET A 96 8.98 0.74 -1.96
N ALA A 97 9.70 1.46 -1.09
CA ALA A 97 10.43 0.85 0.02
C ALA A 97 9.48 0.08 0.95
N THR A 98 8.34 0.69 1.31
CA THR A 98 7.32 0.09 2.19
C THR A 98 6.73 -1.18 1.60
N ALA A 99 6.33 -1.15 0.33
CA ALA A 99 5.76 -2.30 -0.35
C ALA A 99 6.78 -3.43 -0.51
N PHE A 100 8.04 -3.08 -0.79
CA PHE A 100 9.13 -4.05 -0.90
C PHE A 100 9.34 -4.79 0.42
N VAL A 101 9.50 -4.09 1.55
CA VAL A 101 9.69 -4.76 2.85
C VAL A 101 8.44 -5.53 3.28
N GLY A 102 7.24 -5.03 2.96
CA GLY A 102 5.98 -5.74 3.24
C GLY A 102 5.86 -7.08 2.52
N TYR A 103 6.43 -7.21 1.31
CA TYR A 103 6.42 -8.46 0.55
C TYR A 103 7.30 -9.56 1.17
N VAL A 104 8.27 -9.20 2.01
CA VAL A 104 9.21 -10.16 2.64
C VAL A 104 8.63 -10.80 3.91
N LEU A 105 7.52 -10.28 4.43
CA LEU A 105 6.93 -10.74 5.70
C LEU A 105 6.24 -12.13 5.65
N PRO A 106 5.57 -12.57 4.56
CA PRO A 106 4.93 -13.88 4.50
C PRO A 106 5.88 -15.07 4.33
#